data_AF-A0A351FR77-F1
#
_entry.id   AF-A0A351FR77-F1
#
_cell.length_a   1.000
_cell.length_b   1.000
_cell.length_c   1.000
_cell.angle_alpha   90.00
_cell.angle_beta   90.00
_cell.angle_gamma   90.00
#
_symmetry.space_group_name_H-M   'P 1'
#
loop_
_entity.id
_entity.type
_entity.pdbx_description
1 polymer ?
#
loop_
_entity_poly.entity_id
_entity_poly.type
_entity_poly.pdbx_seq_one_letter_code
_entity_poly.pdbx_strand_id
1 'polypeptide(L)'
;MTIRQATIHRRSRLRITAGRRGLSIIEVLFAIGIAIVGLLGVIVLIPVGTYHANRSLTSDSATRIGLAAQREFVLRGYTSPDMWRGDFIAGNSPTGATNWFPFLAPSASTKVTYKGFPLVYASNDNTWVNANSVGQGYWNVPRATHAFCIDPQLIATHTANHTIAATNRLVRFPYYLENASTTGSGQTYPRMRRISVATAPTPFPNPAIAATAGALTGPITLAHANSIFINNDDLAIQLDDADNSVAPTPQMIEQPTGIIPAVPVKQQYQGEYSWIATLAPKVGASNSASELYILSIVVFKQRSLALPSDTDTTLPTERVVDFLTTTNSSTGSIEVRLAANAASAAGPAFAPEYLAVSQGDWVLLQGATPSIPYFRWYQVIGSGGDAKRDGNGFWEQYVTLQGPEWLPATYPVPGATTHGQMVIVDGVVGVYQKTIRLETTSLWRN
;
A
#
# COMPACT_ATOMS: atom_id res chain seq x y z
N MET A 1 -52.66 -104.80 4.97
CA MET A 1 -52.27 -103.42 5.30
C MET A 1 -50.99 -103.14 4.52
N THR A 2 -51.14 -102.56 3.32
CA THR A 2 -50.10 -102.54 2.28
C THR A 2 -49.71 -101.08 2.04
N ILE A 3 -48.49 -100.72 2.43
CA ILE A 3 -47.98 -99.35 2.39
C ILE A 3 -47.58 -99.02 0.95
N ARG A 4 -48.29 -98.08 0.31
CA ARG A 4 -47.92 -97.49 -0.99
C ARG A 4 -46.72 -96.57 -0.79
N GLN A 5 -45.60 -96.86 -1.47
CA GLN A 5 -44.45 -95.96 -1.56
C GLN A 5 -44.77 -94.78 -2.48
N ALA A 6 -44.66 -93.57 -1.94
CA ALA A 6 -44.77 -92.32 -2.67
C ALA A 6 -43.46 -92.03 -3.41
N THR A 7 -43.55 -91.79 -4.72
CA THR A 7 -42.43 -91.41 -5.58
C THR A 7 -42.12 -89.92 -5.37
N ILE A 8 -40.93 -89.61 -4.87
CA ILE A 8 -40.45 -88.24 -4.64
C ILE A 8 -39.81 -87.71 -5.94
N HIS A 9 -40.42 -86.68 -6.55
CA HIS A 9 -39.84 -85.95 -7.67
C HIS A 9 -38.63 -85.11 -7.21
N ARG A 10 -37.45 -85.47 -7.73
CA ARG A 10 -36.18 -84.76 -7.53
C ARG A 10 -36.18 -83.49 -8.39
N ARG A 11 -36.47 -82.32 -7.78
CA ARG A 11 -36.28 -81.01 -8.43
C ARG A 11 -34.78 -80.74 -8.60
N SER A 12 -34.31 -80.73 -9.84
CA SER A 12 -32.98 -80.29 -10.22
C SER A 12 -32.82 -78.79 -9.92
N ARG A 13 -31.93 -78.46 -8.97
CA ARG A 13 -31.45 -77.09 -8.78
C ARG A 13 -30.46 -76.80 -9.91
N LEU A 14 -30.86 -75.97 -10.87
CA LEU A 14 -29.95 -75.35 -11.83
C LEU A 14 -28.96 -74.48 -11.05
N ARG A 15 -27.72 -74.95 -10.92
CA ARG A 15 -26.59 -74.10 -10.55
C ARG A 15 -26.29 -73.22 -11.75
N ILE A 16 -26.60 -71.94 -11.65
CA ILE A 16 -26.05 -70.90 -12.53
C ILE A 16 -24.56 -70.81 -12.16
N THR A 17 -23.70 -71.52 -12.89
CA THR A 17 -22.27 -71.23 -12.91
C THR A 17 -22.12 -69.85 -13.56
N ALA A 18 -21.77 -68.85 -12.75
CA ALA A 18 -21.34 -67.55 -13.25
C ALA A 18 -20.11 -67.77 -14.15
N GLY A 19 -20.34 -67.77 -15.45
CA GLY A 19 -19.27 -67.83 -16.44
C GLY A 19 -18.33 -66.65 -16.21
N ARG A 20 -17.03 -66.92 -16.07
CA ARG A 20 -16.01 -65.87 -16.05
C ARG A 20 -16.07 -65.13 -17.38
N ARG A 21 -16.67 -63.95 -17.39
CA ARG A 21 -16.67 -63.05 -18.54
C ARG A 21 -15.24 -62.52 -18.70
N GLY A 22 -14.60 -62.82 -19.83
CA GLY A 22 -13.32 -62.20 -20.17
C GLY A 22 -13.54 -60.69 -20.41
N LEU A 23 -12.65 -59.86 -19.86
CA LEU A 23 -12.63 -58.42 -20.12
C LEU A 23 -12.20 -58.17 -21.57
N SER A 24 -12.96 -57.34 -22.29
CA SER A 24 -12.59 -56.96 -23.65
C SER A 24 -11.44 -55.94 -23.63
N ILE A 25 -10.52 -56.02 -24.60
CA ILE A 25 -9.47 -55.02 -24.81
C ILE A 25 -10.07 -53.61 -24.94
N ILE A 26 -11.26 -53.50 -25.55
CA ILE A 26 -11.95 -52.21 -25.69
C ILE A 26 -12.41 -51.63 -24.34
N GLU A 27 -12.86 -52.47 -23.40
CA GLU A 27 -13.25 -52.03 -22.04
C GLU A 27 -12.03 -51.56 -21.26
N VAL A 28 -10.90 -52.26 -21.39
CA VAL A 28 -9.64 -51.87 -20.73
C VAL A 28 -9.12 -50.55 -21.30
N LEU A 29 -9.17 -50.36 -22.62
CA LEU A 29 -8.76 -49.11 -23.26
C LEU A 29 -9.69 -47.94 -22.89
N PHE A 30 -11.00 -48.16 -22.82
CA PHE A 30 -11.93 -47.14 -22.33
C PHE A 30 -11.68 -46.79 -20.86
N ALA A 31 -11.44 -47.79 -20.02
CA ALA A 31 -11.12 -47.57 -18.60
C ALA A 31 -9.83 -46.77 -18.44
N ILE A 32 -8.78 -47.10 -19.19
CA ILE A 32 -7.52 -46.35 -19.18
C ILE A 32 -7.73 -44.92 -19.72
N GLY A 33 -8.49 -44.75 -20.81
CA GLY A 33 -8.81 -43.43 -21.36
C GLY A 33 -9.54 -42.54 -20.35
N ILE A 34 -10.56 -43.05 -19.68
CA ILE A 34 -11.30 -42.33 -18.63
C ILE A 34 -10.38 -42.04 -17.43
N ALA A 35 -9.54 -43.00 -17.03
CA ALA A 35 -8.60 -42.82 -15.93
C ALA A 35 -7.57 -41.72 -16.24
N ILE A 36 -7.04 -41.66 -17.46
CA ILE A 36 -6.09 -40.63 -17.90
C ILE A 36 -6.76 -39.25 -17.89
N VAL A 37 -7.97 -39.12 -18.44
CA VAL A 37 -8.70 -37.85 -18.43
C VAL A 37 -9.03 -37.41 -17.00
N GLY A 38 -9.44 -38.34 -16.12
CA GLY A 38 -9.67 -38.06 -14.71
C GLY A 38 -8.40 -37.60 -13.99
N LEU A 39 -7.28 -38.29 -14.20
CA LEU A 39 -5.99 -37.92 -13.60
C LEU A 39 -5.50 -36.56 -14.08
N LEU A 40 -5.62 -36.26 -15.39
CA LEU A 40 -5.28 -34.96 -15.96
C LEU A 40 -6.15 -33.84 -15.36
N GLY A 41 -7.45 -34.08 -15.14
CA GLY A 41 -8.34 -33.13 -14.48
C GLY A 41 -7.88 -32.81 -13.05
N VAL A 42 -7.50 -33.82 -12.26
CA VAL A 42 -6.98 -33.62 -10.90
C VAL A 42 -5.65 -32.87 -10.90
N ILE A 43 -4.75 -33.20 -11.82
CA ILE A 43 -3.44 -32.53 -11.95
C ILE A 43 -3.60 -31.03 -12.23
N VAL A 44 -4.59 -30.62 -13.03
CA VAL A 44 -4.86 -29.20 -13.33
C VAL A 44 -5.52 -28.48 -12.14
N LEU A 45 -6.36 -29.18 -11.35
CA LEU A 45 -7.08 -28.57 -10.24
C LEU A 45 -6.19 -28.26 -9.03
N ILE A 46 -5.14 -29.05 -8.78
CA ILE A 46 -4.27 -28.85 -7.61
C ILE A 46 -3.60 -27.46 -7.62
N PRO A 47 -2.88 -27.03 -8.68
CA PRO A 47 -2.27 -25.70 -8.71
C PRO A 47 -3.28 -24.56 -8.56
N VAL A 48 -4.43 -24.67 -9.23
CA VAL A 48 -5.50 -23.67 -9.17
C VAL A 48 -6.05 -23.56 -7.74
N GLY A 49 -6.32 -24.70 -7.09
CA GLY A 49 -6.76 -24.74 -5.70
C GLY A 49 -5.75 -24.10 -4.75
N THR A 50 -4.46 -24.41 -4.91
CA THR A 50 -3.40 -23.79 -4.10
C THR A 50 -3.28 -22.29 -4.32
N TYR A 51 -3.41 -21.82 -5.56
CA TYR A 51 -3.40 -20.39 -5.89
C TYR A 51 -4.54 -19.64 -5.20
N HIS A 52 -5.77 -20.17 -5.30
CA HIS A 52 -6.92 -19.56 -4.64
C HIS A 52 -6.83 -19.62 -3.11
N ALA A 53 -6.36 -20.73 -2.55
CA ALA A 53 -6.14 -20.85 -1.10
C ALA A 53 -5.13 -19.82 -0.59
N ASN A 54 -3.99 -19.65 -1.28
CA ASN A 54 -2.97 -18.66 -0.91
C ASN A 54 -3.49 -17.22 -1.02
N ARG A 55 -4.31 -16.93 -2.05
CA ARG A 55 -4.96 -15.62 -2.21
C ARG A 55 -5.94 -15.33 -1.08
N SER A 56 -6.73 -16.33 -0.67
CA SER A 56 -7.64 -16.21 0.48
C SER A 56 -6.89 -15.97 1.78
N LEU A 57 -5.82 -16.73 2.06
CA LEU A 57 -4.99 -16.54 3.25
C LEU A 57 -4.35 -15.14 3.31
N THR A 58 -3.88 -14.63 2.17
CA THR A 58 -3.33 -13.28 2.06
C THR A 58 -4.40 -12.22 2.32
N SER A 59 -5.61 -12.40 1.77
CA SER A 59 -6.75 -11.49 1.98
C SER A 59 -7.23 -11.48 3.44
N ASP A 60 -7.30 -12.64 4.08
CA ASP A 60 -7.71 -12.78 5.49
C ASP A 60 -6.67 -12.12 6.41
N SER A 61 -5.38 -12.36 6.13
CA SER A 61 -4.27 -11.74 6.86
C SER A 61 -4.29 -10.21 6.71
N ALA A 62 -4.43 -9.71 5.47
CA ALA A 62 -4.55 -8.29 5.19
C ALA A 62 -5.72 -7.65 5.96
N THR A 63 -6.86 -8.35 6.07
CA THR A 63 -8.06 -7.85 6.76
C THR A 63 -7.86 -7.77 8.25
N ARG A 64 -7.33 -8.81 8.87
CA ARG A 64 -6.99 -8.81 10.30
C ARG A 64 -6.00 -7.68 10.62
N ILE A 65 -4.93 -7.57 9.84
CA ILE A 65 -3.86 -6.58 10.04
C ILE A 65 -4.39 -5.16 9.82
N GLY A 66 -5.13 -4.92 8.74
CA GLY A 66 -5.67 -3.61 8.41
C GLY A 66 -6.63 -3.08 9.47
N LEU A 67 -7.53 -3.93 9.98
CA LEU A 67 -8.45 -3.56 11.06
C LEU A 67 -7.73 -3.34 12.39
N ALA A 68 -6.71 -4.16 12.70
CA ALA A 68 -5.88 -3.96 13.89
C ALA A 68 -5.08 -2.65 13.81
N ALA A 69 -4.44 -2.38 12.68
CA ALA A 69 -3.69 -1.16 12.41
C ALA A 69 -4.58 0.09 12.47
N GLN A 70 -5.83 0.03 11.97
CA GLN A 70 -6.79 1.12 12.14
C GLN A 70 -7.08 1.43 13.62
N ARG A 71 -7.23 0.40 14.46
CA ARG A 71 -7.44 0.58 15.91
C ARG A 71 -6.18 1.13 16.57
N GLU A 72 -5.02 0.55 16.26
CA GLU A 72 -3.71 0.96 16.77
C GLU A 72 -3.42 2.42 16.45
N PHE A 73 -3.71 2.86 15.22
CA PHE A 73 -3.56 4.24 14.78
C PHE A 73 -4.31 5.23 15.68
N VAL A 74 -5.54 4.89 16.06
CA VAL A 74 -6.37 5.72 16.94
C VAL A 74 -5.90 5.61 18.40
N LEU A 75 -5.60 4.40 18.89
CA LEU A 75 -5.16 4.16 20.27
C LEU A 75 -3.85 4.87 20.60
N ARG A 76 -2.93 4.96 19.63
CA ARG A 76 -1.67 5.70 19.79
C ARG A 76 -1.80 7.21 19.60
N GLY A 77 -3.00 7.71 19.31
CA GLY A 77 -3.25 9.13 19.11
C GLY A 77 -2.63 9.69 17.82
N TYR A 78 -2.37 8.84 16.80
CA TYR A 78 -1.84 9.31 15.51
C TYR A 78 -2.87 10.10 14.70
N THR A 79 -4.11 10.18 15.17
CA THR A 79 -5.15 11.13 14.75
C THR A 79 -4.83 12.58 15.13
N SER A 80 -3.98 12.78 16.14
CA SER A 80 -3.50 14.10 16.56
C SER A 80 -2.23 14.50 15.81
N PRO A 81 -2.22 15.67 15.16
CA PRO A 81 -1.01 16.23 14.56
C PRO A 81 0.14 16.44 15.54
N ASP A 82 -0.11 16.58 16.84
CA ASP A 82 0.96 16.70 17.85
C ASP A 82 1.91 15.46 17.82
N MET A 83 1.41 14.31 17.36
CA MET A 83 2.19 13.09 17.20
C MET A 83 3.00 13.03 15.91
N TRP A 84 2.81 13.98 14.98
CA TRP A 84 3.42 13.92 13.65
C TRP A 84 4.79 14.59 13.64
N ARG A 85 5.68 14.06 12.80
CA ARG A 85 7.02 14.59 12.55
C ARG A 85 7.23 14.76 11.06
N GLY A 86 7.49 15.99 10.64
CA GLY A 86 7.74 16.34 9.26
C GLY A 86 9.13 16.92 9.11
N ASP A 87 9.81 16.58 8.03
CA ASP A 87 11.07 17.22 7.70
C ASP A 87 10.82 18.67 7.28
N PHE A 88 11.75 19.54 7.68
CA PHE A 88 11.84 20.91 7.24
C PHE A 88 13.14 21.08 6.46
N ILE A 89 13.00 21.24 5.14
CA ILE A 89 14.10 21.68 4.29
C ILE A 89 14.33 23.16 4.62
N ALA A 90 15.24 23.42 5.56
CA ALA A 90 15.72 24.77 5.79
C ALA A 90 16.45 25.21 4.52
N GLY A 91 15.95 26.28 3.90
CA GLY A 91 16.40 26.81 2.62
C GLY A 91 17.91 27.08 2.46
N ASN A 92 18.70 26.94 3.52
CA ASN A 92 20.11 27.32 3.59
C ASN A 92 20.88 26.53 4.67
N SER A 93 20.56 25.27 4.97
CA SER A 93 21.40 24.49 5.89
C SER A 93 22.72 24.12 5.18
N PRO A 94 23.88 24.71 5.53
CA PRO A 94 25.14 24.45 4.83
C PRO A 94 25.67 23.03 5.08
N THR A 95 25.02 22.28 5.98
CA THR A 95 25.47 20.99 6.50
C THR A 95 24.66 19.80 5.97
N GLY A 96 23.68 20.00 5.08
CA GLY A 96 22.84 18.89 4.58
C GLY A 96 22.01 18.20 5.68
N ALA A 97 21.96 18.76 6.88
CA ALA A 97 21.23 18.19 8.00
C ALA A 97 19.71 18.38 7.80
N THR A 98 18.98 17.27 7.72
CA THR A 98 17.51 17.25 7.82
C THR A 98 17.11 17.49 9.28
N ASN A 99 16.19 18.42 9.50
CA ASN A 99 15.69 18.71 10.83
C ASN A 99 14.22 18.33 10.86
N TRP A 100 13.93 17.22 11.55
CA TRP A 100 12.57 16.75 11.77
C TRP A 100 11.92 17.54 12.88
N PHE A 101 10.84 18.25 12.54
CA PHE A 101 10.12 19.09 13.49
C PHE A 101 8.73 18.54 13.78
N PRO A 102 8.19 18.83 14.98
CA PRO A 102 6.80 18.57 15.28
C PRO A 102 5.85 19.38 14.40
N PHE A 103 4.66 18.83 14.16
CA PHE A 103 3.52 19.63 13.74
C PHE A 103 2.92 20.37 14.94
N LEU A 104 2.50 21.60 14.71
CA LEU A 104 1.77 22.37 15.72
C LEU A 104 0.28 22.11 15.55
N ALA A 105 -0.40 21.74 16.63
CA ALA A 105 -1.85 21.80 16.66
C ALA A 105 -2.32 23.22 16.28
N PRO A 106 -3.35 23.37 15.42
CA PRO A 106 -3.89 24.69 15.10
C PRO A 106 -4.45 25.32 16.38
N SER A 107 -3.72 26.24 17.00
CA SER A 107 -4.18 26.96 18.19
C SER A 107 -5.44 27.76 17.84
N ALA A 108 -6.48 27.69 18.67
CA ALA A 108 -7.73 28.42 18.46
C ALA A 108 -7.59 29.96 18.50
N SER A 109 -6.42 30.54 18.82
CA SER A 109 -6.27 31.99 19.00
C SER A 109 -5.21 32.69 18.15
N THR A 110 -4.52 32.01 17.23
CA THR A 110 -3.62 32.73 16.32
C THR A 110 -4.26 32.83 14.95
N LYS A 111 -5.17 33.79 14.78
CA LYS A 111 -5.49 34.36 13.46
C LYS A 111 -4.23 35.04 12.94
N VAL A 112 -3.29 34.26 12.40
CA VAL A 112 -2.27 34.83 11.53
C VAL A 112 -2.98 35.10 10.21
N THR A 113 -3.39 36.35 10.00
CA THR A 113 -3.93 36.82 8.74
C THR A 113 -2.81 36.78 7.70
N TYR A 114 -2.70 35.65 6.99
CA TYR A 114 -1.90 35.59 5.78
C TYR A 114 -2.69 36.25 4.64
N LYS A 115 -2.43 37.54 4.39
CA LYS A 115 -2.91 38.20 3.18
C LYS A 115 -2.12 37.65 2.00
N GLY A 116 -2.80 36.82 1.21
CA GLY A 116 -2.44 36.52 -0.18
C GLY A 116 -1.30 35.54 -0.37
N PHE A 117 -1.59 34.25 -0.38
CA PHE A 117 -0.83 33.30 -1.20
C PHE A 117 -1.78 32.25 -1.79
N PRO A 118 -1.85 32.12 -3.13
CA PRO A 118 -2.41 30.95 -3.77
C PRO A 118 -1.63 29.73 -3.31
N LEU A 119 -2.34 28.64 -3.08
CA LEU A 119 -1.81 27.31 -2.79
C LEU A 119 -0.68 26.99 -3.77
N VAL A 120 0.55 26.90 -3.27
CA VAL A 120 1.69 26.44 -4.08
C VAL A 120 1.55 24.93 -4.23
N TYR A 121 0.77 24.53 -5.25
CA TYR A 121 1.02 23.32 -6.00
C TYR A 121 2.50 23.34 -6.40
N ALA A 122 3.23 22.27 -6.11
CA ALA A 122 4.68 22.16 -6.31
C ALA A 122 5.19 22.95 -7.52
N SER A 123 5.73 24.14 -7.27
CA SER A 123 6.49 24.86 -8.28
C SER A 123 7.87 24.23 -8.29
N ASN A 124 8.17 23.61 -9.40
CA ASN A 124 9.47 23.39 -10.03
C ASN A 124 10.36 24.66 -10.12
N ASP A 125 10.19 25.64 -9.25
CA ASP A 125 11.03 26.81 -9.21
C ASP A 125 12.12 26.60 -8.18
N ASN A 126 13.35 26.53 -8.68
CA ASN A 126 14.60 26.68 -7.96
C ASN A 126 14.74 28.09 -7.31
N THR A 127 13.62 28.78 -7.07
CA THR A 127 13.57 30.02 -6.30
C THR A 127 13.37 29.65 -4.84
N TRP A 128 14.49 29.48 -4.16
CA TRP A 128 14.57 29.52 -2.72
C TRP A 128 13.88 30.80 -2.24
N VAL A 129 12.62 30.69 -1.81
CA VAL A 129 11.97 31.78 -1.10
C VAL A 129 12.76 31.93 0.20
N ASN A 130 13.60 32.95 0.22
CA ASN A 130 14.51 33.26 1.31
C ASN A 130 13.69 33.25 2.61
N ALA A 131 13.97 32.27 3.48
CA ALA A 131 13.29 32.12 4.77
C ALA A 131 13.44 33.35 5.69
N ASN A 132 14.31 34.29 5.30
CA ASN A 132 14.54 35.55 5.99
C ASN A 132 13.51 36.65 5.65
N SER A 133 12.75 36.53 4.56
CA SER A 133 11.73 37.54 4.16
C SER A 133 10.32 37.19 4.63
N VAL A 134 10.12 35.95 5.09
CA VAL A 134 8.84 35.41 5.54
C VAL A 134 9.00 35.14 7.03
N GLY A 135 8.49 36.04 7.87
CA GLY A 135 8.57 35.88 9.32
C GLY A 135 8.19 34.46 9.73
N GLN A 136 9.15 33.77 10.37
CA GLN A 136 9.17 32.36 10.80
C GLN A 136 7.80 31.66 10.94
N GLY A 137 7.15 31.42 9.81
CA GLY A 137 5.77 30.95 9.74
C GLY A 137 5.77 29.45 9.63
N TYR A 138 5.38 28.79 10.72
CA TYR A 138 5.37 27.34 10.87
C TYR A 138 4.66 26.61 9.72
N TRP A 139 5.45 26.00 8.83
CA TRP A 139 5.00 25.19 7.69
C TRP A 139 4.37 23.84 8.10
N ASN A 140 4.25 23.57 9.39
CA ASN A 140 3.73 22.31 9.95
C ASN A 140 2.42 22.52 10.73
N VAL A 141 1.47 23.25 10.13
CA VAL A 141 0.07 23.27 10.60
C VAL A 141 -0.77 22.49 9.60
N PRO A 142 -1.42 21.38 10.00
CA PRO A 142 -2.36 20.69 9.12
C PRO A 142 -3.51 21.62 8.76
N ARG A 143 -3.77 21.76 7.46
CA ARG A 143 -4.91 22.51 6.92
C ARG A 143 -5.81 21.51 6.21
N ALA A 144 -7.12 21.77 6.17
CA ALA A 144 -8.10 20.97 5.45
C ALA A 144 -7.82 20.81 3.93
N THR A 145 -6.76 21.45 3.42
CA THR A 145 -6.28 21.40 2.03
C THR A 145 -4.99 20.57 1.87
N HIS A 146 -4.47 19.92 2.90
CA HIS A 146 -3.26 19.09 2.83
C HIS A 146 -3.60 17.60 2.91
N ALA A 147 -2.79 16.77 2.25
CA ALA A 147 -2.84 15.32 2.36
C ALA A 147 -1.51 14.79 2.88
N PHE A 148 -1.56 13.70 3.64
CA PHE A 148 -0.40 13.15 4.35
C PHE A 148 -0.26 11.65 4.10
N CYS A 149 0.98 11.17 4.03
CA CYS A 149 1.32 9.76 4.08
C CYS A 149 2.17 9.54 5.33
N ILE A 150 1.64 8.82 6.31
CA ILE A 150 2.35 8.46 7.53
C ILE A 150 3.09 7.16 7.26
N ASP A 151 4.40 7.27 7.09
CA ASP A 151 5.28 6.16 6.72
C ASP A 151 6.59 6.21 7.52
N PRO A 152 6.53 5.80 8.80
CA PRO A 152 7.67 5.98 9.69
C PRO A 152 8.80 4.98 9.42
N GLN A 153 8.52 3.82 8.84
CA GLN A 153 9.55 2.83 8.50
C GLN A 153 10.47 3.32 7.39
N LEU A 154 9.90 3.84 6.30
CA LEU A 154 10.71 4.39 5.22
C LEU A 154 11.55 5.56 5.74
N ILE A 155 10.93 6.50 6.47
CA ILE A 155 11.65 7.63 7.06
C ILE A 155 12.77 7.16 7.99
N ALA A 156 12.50 6.25 8.91
CA ALA A 156 13.48 5.82 9.90
C ALA A 156 14.65 5.01 9.31
N THR A 157 14.40 4.26 8.23
CA THR A 157 15.46 3.53 7.49
C THR A 157 16.47 4.49 6.88
N HIS A 158 15.99 5.68 6.55
CA HIS A 158 16.68 6.62 5.68
C HIS A 158 17.25 7.81 6.48
N THR A 159 16.63 8.23 7.58
CA THR A 159 16.97 9.45 8.36
C THR A 159 18.46 9.68 8.67
N ALA A 160 19.30 8.64 8.79
CA ALA A 160 20.72 8.79 9.10
C ALA A 160 21.60 9.30 7.94
N ASN A 161 21.21 9.15 6.66
CA ASN A 161 22.18 9.18 5.54
C ASN A 161 21.73 9.92 4.24
N HIS A 162 20.77 10.86 4.26
CA HIS A 162 20.28 11.47 3.00
C HIS A 162 20.92 12.80 2.61
N THR A 163 21.34 12.85 1.34
CA THR A 163 21.61 14.08 0.59
C THR A 163 20.31 14.79 0.22
N ILE A 164 20.38 16.09 -0.10
CA ILE A 164 19.20 16.94 -0.42
C ILE A 164 18.31 16.34 -1.52
N ALA A 165 18.89 15.73 -2.56
CA ALA A 165 18.13 15.07 -3.63
C ALA A 165 17.35 13.84 -3.14
N ALA A 166 17.91 13.09 -2.18
CA ALA A 166 17.21 11.97 -1.55
C ALA A 166 16.13 12.45 -0.56
N THR A 167 16.28 13.64 0.02
CA THR A 167 15.28 14.27 0.88
C THR A 167 13.97 14.51 0.14
N ASN A 168 13.99 15.02 -1.10
CA ASN A 168 12.76 15.26 -1.87
C ASN A 168 12.00 13.97 -2.22
N ARG A 169 12.70 12.84 -2.37
CA ARG A 169 12.10 11.50 -2.53
C ARG A 169 11.51 10.97 -1.23
N LEU A 170 12.16 11.28 -0.11
CA LEU A 170 11.75 10.82 1.22
C LEU A 170 10.53 11.58 1.75
N VAL A 171 10.43 12.88 1.54
CA VAL A 171 9.40 13.75 2.16
C VAL A 171 8.07 13.79 1.40
N ARG A 172 7.96 13.12 0.25
CA ARG A 172 6.75 13.08 -0.58
C ARG A 172 6.33 11.66 -0.90
N PHE A 173 5.02 11.43 -0.90
CA PHE A 173 4.40 10.20 -1.38
C PHE A 173 3.41 10.51 -2.51
N PRO A 174 3.48 9.77 -3.63
CA PRO A 174 4.62 8.94 -4.04
C PRO A 174 5.90 9.75 -4.20
N TYR A 175 7.06 9.09 -4.19
CA TYR A 175 8.36 9.76 -4.36
C TYR A 175 8.35 10.65 -5.61
N TYR A 176 9.07 11.77 -5.51
CA TYR A 176 9.19 12.75 -6.58
C TYR A 176 10.61 12.72 -7.14
N LEU A 177 10.73 12.44 -8.44
CA LEU A 177 11.94 12.68 -9.21
C LEU A 177 11.76 14.02 -9.93
N GLU A 178 12.60 14.99 -9.61
CA GLU A 178 12.52 16.35 -10.17
C GLU A 178 12.55 16.39 -11.71
N ASN A 179 13.12 15.36 -12.34
CA ASN A 179 13.24 15.25 -13.80
C ASN A 179 12.21 14.31 -14.45
N ALA A 180 11.29 13.70 -13.69
CA ALA A 180 10.29 12.77 -14.24
C ALA A 180 8.99 13.48 -14.66
N SER A 181 9.07 14.67 -15.26
CA SER A 181 7.90 15.24 -15.93
C SER A 181 7.60 14.38 -17.17
N THR A 182 6.69 13.41 -17.02
CA THR A 182 6.22 12.56 -18.13
C THR A 182 5.46 13.35 -19.19
N THR A 183 5.12 14.61 -18.93
CA THR A 183 4.37 15.45 -19.85
C THR A 183 5.03 16.82 -19.92
N GLY A 184 5.38 17.27 -21.13
CA GLY A 184 5.85 18.65 -21.40
C GLY A 184 4.80 19.74 -21.13
N SER A 185 3.67 19.39 -20.51
CA SER A 185 2.77 20.35 -19.89
C SER A 185 3.29 20.62 -18.49
N GLY A 186 3.68 21.85 -18.17
CA GLY A 186 4.06 22.28 -16.81
C GLY A 186 2.92 22.21 -15.78
N GLN A 187 2.15 21.12 -15.76
CA GLN A 187 1.11 20.82 -14.81
C GLN A 187 1.70 20.08 -13.62
N THR A 188 1.48 20.66 -12.45
CA THR A 188 1.89 20.05 -11.19
C THR A 188 0.70 19.33 -10.55
N TYR A 189 0.82 18.01 -10.42
CA TYR A 189 -0.14 17.22 -9.64
C TYR A 189 0.15 17.29 -8.14
N PRO A 190 -0.88 17.30 -7.26
CA PRO A 190 -0.66 17.29 -5.83
C PRO A 190 0.01 15.99 -5.39
N ARG A 191 0.85 16.07 -4.36
CA ARG A 191 1.50 14.93 -3.70
C ARG A 191 1.17 14.94 -2.22
N MET A 192 1.14 13.77 -1.59
CA MET A 192 1.01 13.69 -0.14
C MET A 192 2.34 14.05 0.51
N ARG A 193 2.30 14.82 1.60
CA ARG A 193 3.49 15.01 2.42
C ARG A 193 3.76 13.73 3.19
N ARG A 194 4.93 13.12 3.01
CA ARG A 194 5.34 11.96 3.79
C ARG A 194 5.83 12.44 5.16
N ILE A 195 5.30 11.86 6.22
CA ILE A 195 5.56 12.22 7.60
C ILE A 195 5.81 10.97 8.43
N SER A 196 6.56 11.16 9.51
CA SER A 196 6.77 10.16 10.55
C SER A 196 5.90 10.47 11.76
N VAL A 197 5.96 9.61 12.77
CA VAL A 197 5.29 9.79 14.06
C VAL A 197 6.32 9.89 15.18
N ALA A 198 5.87 10.33 16.34
CA ALA A 198 6.64 10.32 17.57
C ALA A 198 6.14 9.25 18.54
N THR A 199 6.98 8.91 19.51
CA THR A 199 6.67 7.95 20.58
C THR A 199 5.96 8.61 21.75
N ALA A 200 5.97 9.94 21.81
CA ALA A 200 5.29 10.76 22.80
C ALA A 200 4.81 12.06 22.15
N PRO A 201 3.69 12.64 22.63
CA PRO A 201 3.22 13.93 22.16
C PRO A 201 4.24 15.02 22.47
N THR A 202 4.21 16.08 21.67
CA THR A 202 5.13 17.21 21.83
C THR A 202 4.82 17.95 23.14
N PRO A 203 5.77 18.04 24.08
CA PRO A 203 5.54 18.75 25.33
C PRO A 203 5.52 20.28 25.14
N PHE A 204 6.00 20.79 24.00
CA PHE A 204 6.22 22.21 23.78
C PHE A 204 5.49 22.74 22.53
N PRO A 205 4.61 23.75 22.67
CA PRO A 205 3.95 24.41 21.54
C PRO A 205 4.88 25.37 20.76
N ASN A 206 6.10 25.62 21.26
CA ASN A 206 7.06 26.52 20.61
C ASN A 206 8.26 25.73 20.04
N PRO A 207 8.46 25.71 18.72
CA PRO A 207 9.56 24.99 18.09
C PRO A 207 10.95 25.57 18.39
N ALA A 208 11.05 26.82 18.88
CA ALA A 208 12.33 27.36 19.36
C ALA A 208 12.85 26.61 20.61
N ILE A 209 11.95 26.11 21.46
CA ILE A 209 12.31 25.31 22.64
C ILE A 209 12.63 23.87 22.23
N ALA A 210 11.90 23.33 21.24
CA ALA A 210 12.13 21.99 20.69
C ALA A 210 13.51 21.85 20.02
N ALA A 211 14.03 22.90 19.38
CA ALA A 211 15.35 22.91 18.76
C ALA A 211 16.51 22.87 19.78
N THR A 212 16.29 23.42 20.99
CA THR A 212 17.30 23.44 22.08
C THR A 212 17.28 22.12 22.88
N ALA A 213 16.16 21.40 22.87
CA ALA A 213 15.96 20.17 23.64
C ALA A 213 16.59 18.89 23.03
N GLY A 214 17.27 18.99 21.89
CA GLY A 214 18.35 18.10 21.40
C GLY A 214 18.10 16.59 21.19
N ALA A 215 17.10 15.96 21.80
CA ALA A 215 16.98 14.49 21.87
C ALA A 215 15.54 13.93 21.85
N LEU A 216 14.49 14.77 21.96
CA LEU A 216 13.11 14.29 22.18
C LEU A 216 12.15 14.53 21.00
N THR A 217 12.63 15.04 19.87
CA THR A 217 11.78 15.57 18.79
C THR A 217 12.03 15.00 17.40
N GLY A 218 12.92 14.02 17.26
CA GLY A 218 13.16 13.31 15.99
C GLY A 218 11.99 12.43 15.53
N PRO A 219 12.04 11.90 14.29
CA PRO A 219 11.10 10.87 13.86
C PRO A 219 11.31 9.62 14.71
N ILE A 220 10.30 8.76 14.79
CA ILE A 220 10.43 7.46 15.46
C ILE A 220 11.62 6.67 14.91
N THR A 221 12.38 6.03 15.79
CA THR A 221 13.51 5.17 15.41
C THR A 221 13.05 3.94 14.62
N LEU A 222 13.93 3.32 13.83
CA LEU A 222 13.58 2.14 13.02
C LEU A 222 13.11 0.97 13.88
N ALA A 223 13.78 0.70 15.00
CA ALA A 223 13.39 -0.37 15.92
C ALA A 223 11.95 -0.18 16.45
N HIS A 224 11.61 1.06 16.81
CA HIS A 224 10.28 1.37 17.30
C HIS A 224 9.25 1.40 16.15
N ALA A 225 9.60 1.91 14.97
CA ALA A 225 8.75 1.82 13.78
C ALA A 225 8.41 0.36 13.46
N ASN A 226 9.39 -0.54 13.48
CA ASN A 226 9.21 -1.97 13.24
C ASN A 226 8.33 -2.64 14.29
N SER A 227 8.33 -2.17 15.54
CA SER A 227 7.46 -2.73 16.58
C SER A 227 5.97 -2.40 16.39
N ILE A 228 5.64 -1.34 15.62
CA ILE A 228 4.27 -0.82 15.46
C ILE A 228 3.73 -1.07 14.05
N PHE A 229 4.55 -0.80 13.03
CA PHE A 229 4.15 -0.78 11.62
C PHE A 229 4.43 -2.11 10.90
N ILE A 230 5.05 -3.08 11.56
CA ILE A 230 5.14 -4.48 11.10
C ILE A 230 4.16 -5.33 11.91
N ASN A 231 3.55 -6.31 11.25
CA ASN A 231 2.74 -7.31 11.93
C ASN A 231 3.62 -8.21 12.81
N ASN A 232 3.32 -8.23 14.11
CA ASN A 232 3.99 -9.11 15.08
C ASN A 232 3.21 -10.42 15.33
N ASP A 233 2.04 -10.60 14.70
CA ASP A 233 1.15 -11.76 14.89
C ASP A 233 1.51 -12.95 13.98
N ASP A 234 2.67 -12.90 13.33
CA ASP A 234 3.19 -13.95 12.45
C ASP A 234 4.48 -14.53 13.04
N LEU A 235 4.30 -15.42 14.01
CA LEU A 235 5.39 -16.02 14.78
C LEU A 235 6.32 -16.81 13.86
N ALA A 236 7.62 -16.58 13.99
CA ALA A 236 8.62 -17.43 13.35
C ALA A 236 8.64 -18.77 14.10
N ILE A 237 8.35 -19.86 13.39
CA ILE A 237 8.27 -21.21 13.97
C ILE A 237 9.48 -22.00 13.48
N GLN A 238 10.19 -22.62 14.42
CA GLN A 238 11.21 -23.60 14.08
C GLN A 238 10.57 -24.99 14.02
N LEU A 239 10.69 -25.60 12.86
CA LEU A 239 10.33 -27.00 12.62
C LEU A 239 11.62 -27.81 12.68
N ASP A 240 11.56 -29.00 13.29
CA ASP A 240 12.68 -29.95 13.23
C ASP A 240 12.52 -30.78 11.95
N ASP A 241 13.38 -30.50 10.96
CA ASP A 241 13.35 -31.17 9.66
C ASP A 241 13.62 -32.68 9.75
N ALA A 242 14.15 -33.17 10.88
CA ALA A 242 14.46 -34.58 11.10
C ALA A 242 13.36 -35.36 11.84
N ASP A 243 12.51 -34.68 12.62
CA ASP A 243 11.49 -35.34 13.45
C ASP A 243 10.17 -34.56 13.51
N ASN A 244 9.21 -34.99 12.68
CA ASN A 244 7.84 -34.46 12.64
C ASN A 244 6.99 -34.83 13.87
N SER A 245 7.52 -35.56 14.86
CA SER A 245 6.81 -35.87 16.10
C SER A 245 7.00 -34.79 17.19
N VAL A 246 7.97 -33.89 17.00
CA VAL A 246 8.25 -32.79 17.92
C VAL A 246 7.31 -31.62 17.63
N ALA A 247 6.75 -31.05 18.70
CA ALA A 247 5.87 -29.89 18.58
C ALA A 247 6.64 -28.68 18.00
N PRO A 248 6.05 -27.91 17.07
CA PRO A 248 6.69 -26.72 16.55
C PRO A 248 6.95 -25.71 17.68
N THR A 249 8.17 -25.17 17.74
CA THR A 249 8.55 -24.21 18.79
C THR A 249 8.70 -22.81 18.20
N PRO A 250 8.13 -21.76 18.84
CA PRO A 250 8.37 -20.38 18.41
C PRO A 250 9.85 -20.04 18.56
N GLN A 251 10.44 -19.46 17.53
CA GLN A 251 11.78 -18.88 17.62
C GLN A 251 11.75 -17.71 18.59
N MET A 252 12.79 -17.62 19.42
CA MET A 252 12.93 -16.55 20.39
C MET A 252 14.19 -15.73 20.08
N ILE A 253 14.07 -14.41 20.21
CA ILE A 253 15.21 -13.50 20.21
C ILE A 253 15.92 -13.70 21.53
N GLU A 254 17.15 -14.18 21.46
CA GLU A 254 18.03 -14.35 22.60
C GLU A 254 18.87 -13.09 22.80
N GLN A 255 19.00 -12.62 24.05
CA GLN A 255 19.89 -11.51 24.35
C GLN A 255 21.30 -12.07 24.63
N PRO A 256 22.32 -11.72 23.81
CA PRO A 256 23.67 -12.18 24.04
C PRO A 256 24.22 -11.47 25.29
N THR A 257 24.21 -12.17 26.41
CA THR A 257 24.90 -11.74 27.63
C THR A 257 26.16 -12.57 27.71
N GLY A 258 27.31 -12.02 27.32
CA GLY A 258 28.54 -12.79 27.03
C GLY A 258 29.09 -13.75 28.11
N ILE A 259 28.50 -13.82 29.30
CA ILE A 259 28.90 -14.70 30.42
C ILE A 259 27.71 -15.56 30.96
N ILE A 260 26.45 -15.28 30.57
CA ILE A 260 25.24 -16.00 31.02
C ILE A 260 24.62 -16.71 29.81
N PRO A 261 24.05 -17.93 29.95
CA PRO A 261 23.29 -18.55 28.88
C PRO A 261 22.24 -17.57 28.33
N ALA A 262 22.18 -17.47 27.01
CA ALA A 262 21.36 -16.47 26.34
C ALA A 262 19.90 -16.63 26.78
N VAL A 263 19.33 -15.58 27.36
CA VAL A 263 17.96 -15.61 27.87
C VAL A 263 17.03 -15.26 26.71
N PRO A 264 16.00 -16.07 26.44
CA PRO A 264 14.98 -15.72 25.46
C PRO A 264 14.18 -14.50 25.95
N VAL A 265 14.22 -13.38 25.21
CA VAL A 265 13.62 -12.11 25.64
C VAL A 265 12.30 -11.81 24.93
N LYS A 266 12.14 -12.27 23.69
CA LYS A 266 10.95 -11.98 22.89
C LYS A 266 10.73 -13.05 21.82
N GLN A 267 9.49 -13.35 21.49
CA GLN A 267 9.18 -14.17 20.31
C GLN A 267 9.60 -13.45 19.02
N GLN A 268 10.20 -14.20 18.11
CA GLN A 268 10.54 -13.74 16.77
C GLN A 268 9.32 -13.85 15.86
N TYR A 269 9.20 -12.93 14.93
CA TYR A 269 8.13 -12.88 13.93
C TYR A 269 8.75 -12.75 12.54
N GLN A 270 8.08 -13.28 11.51
CA GLN A 270 8.58 -13.20 10.12
C GLN A 270 8.52 -11.78 9.57
N GLY A 271 7.53 -11.00 10.03
CA GLY A 271 7.38 -9.60 9.64
C GLY A 271 7.03 -9.38 8.17
N GLU A 272 6.41 -10.38 7.52
CA GLU A 272 6.07 -10.30 6.11
C GLU A 272 5.10 -9.16 5.78
N TYR A 273 4.26 -8.76 6.73
CA TYR A 273 3.28 -7.71 6.52
C TYR A 273 3.64 -6.43 7.25
N SER A 274 3.48 -5.30 6.57
CA SER A 274 3.62 -3.97 7.14
C SER A 274 2.51 -3.06 6.65
N TRP A 275 2.37 -1.88 7.24
CA TRP A 275 1.31 -0.95 6.86
C TRP A 275 1.74 0.52 6.94
N ILE A 276 1.08 1.36 6.14
CA ILE A 276 1.16 2.82 6.24
C ILE A 276 -0.25 3.40 6.36
N ALA A 277 -0.34 4.67 6.74
CA ALA A 277 -1.59 5.41 6.74
C ALA A 277 -1.53 6.58 5.75
N THR A 278 -2.50 6.67 4.84
CA THR A 278 -2.70 7.87 4.02
C THR A 278 -3.92 8.65 4.49
N LEU A 279 -3.78 9.95 4.62
CA LEU A 279 -4.82 10.90 5.03
C LEU A 279 -5.10 11.85 3.88
N ALA A 280 -6.30 11.73 3.31
CA ALA A 280 -6.77 12.63 2.26
C ALA A 280 -7.93 13.48 2.79
N PRO A 281 -7.99 14.79 2.51
CA PRO A 281 -9.12 15.60 2.93
C PRO A 281 -10.40 15.09 2.24
N LYS A 282 -11.48 15.05 2.99
CA LYS A 282 -12.81 14.79 2.42
C LYS A 282 -13.27 16.08 1.74
N VAL A 283 -13.71 15.97 0.49
CA VAL A 283 -14.32 17.10 -0.21
C VAL A 283 -15.77 17.20 0.26
N GLY A 284 -16.16 18.35 0.80
CA GLY A 284 -17.53 18.63 1.23
C GLY A 284 -18.44 18.99 0.05
N ALA A 285 -19.70 19.32 0.35
CA ALA A 285 -20.59 19.91 -0.63
C ALA A 285 -19.97 21.18 -1.24
N SER A 286 -20.19 21.41 -2.53
CA SER A 286 -19.67 22.58 -3.26
C SER A 286 -18.14 22.69 -3.34
N ASN A 287 -17.41 21.56 -3.38
CA ASN A 287 -15.94 21.52 -3.48
C ASN A 287 -15.20 22.26 -2.35
N SER A 288 -15.82 22.34 -1.16
CA SER A 288 -15.24 23.01 0.01
C SER A 288 -14.42 22.05 0.87
N ALA A 289 -13.37 22.57 1.51
CA ALA A 289 -12.50 21.78 2.36
C ALA A 289 -13.25 21.33 3.62
N SER A 290 -13.34 20.01 3.86
CA SER A 290 -13.91 19.47 5.08
C SER A 290 -12.86 19.34 6.17
N GLU A 291 -13.26 19.47 7.43
CA GLU A 291 -12.43 19.08 8.57
C GLU A 291 -12.26 17.57 8.70
N LEU A 292 -13.03 16.79 7.93
CA LEU A 292 -12.96 15.35 7.87
C LEU A 292 -11.88 14.91 6.89
N TYR A 293 -11.18 13.84 7.26
CA TYR A 293 -10.19 13.15 6.46
C TYR A 293 -10.64 11.72 6.21
N ILE A 294 -10.27 11.19 5.05
CA ILE A 294 -10.33 9.77 4.78
C ILE A 294 -8.97 9.19 5.18
N LEU A 295 -8.95 8.47 6.29
CA LEU A 295 -7.85 7.61 6.70
C LEU A 295 -7.93 6.32 5.89
N SER A 296 -6.87 6.01 5.15
CA SER A 296 -6.71 4.71 4.51
C SER A 296 -5.49 4.02 5.11
N ILE A 297 -5.71 2.87 5.74
CA ILE A 297 -4.63 1.97 6.15
C ILE A 297 -4.31 1.07 4.98
N VAL A 298 -3.10 1.17 4.47
CA VAL A 298 -2.61 0.42 3.32
C VAL A 298 -1.69 -0.67 3.84
N VAL A 299 -2.08 -1.93 3.62
CA VAL A 299 -1.36 -3.10 4.09
C VAL A 299 -0.53 -3.66 2.94
N PHE A 300 0.73 -3.92 3.23
CA PHE A 300 1.70 -4.48 2.31
C PHE A 300 2.08 -5.89 2.73
N LYS A 301 2.41 -6.73 1.75
CA LYS A 301 3.17 -7.96 1.92
C LYS A 301 4.56 -7.76 1.31
N GLN A 302 5.60 -8.05 2.07
CA GLN A 302 7.02 -7.94 1.71
C GLN A 302 7.38 -6.57 1.12
N ARG A 303 6.95 -5.52 1.83
CA ARG A 303 7.17 -4.12 1.41
C ARG A 303 8.66 -3.82 1.28
N SER A 304 9.09 -3.35 0.12
CA SER A 304 10.44 -2.81 -0.06
C SER A 304 10.52 -1.37 0.46
N LEU A 305 11.60 -1.09 1.21
CA LEU A 305 11.92 0.24 1.75
C LEU A 305 13.04 0.92 0.96
N ALA A 306 13.37 0.43 -0.23
CA ALA A 306 14.38 1.05 -1.08
C ALA A 306 13.88 2.38 -1.65
N LEU A 307 14.73 3.41 -1.61
CA LEU A 307 14.48 4.66 -2.34
C LEU A 307 15.08 4.54 -3.74
N PRO A 308 14.37 4.99 -4.80
CA PRO A 308 14.94 4.99 -6.14
C PRO A 308 16.11 5.98 -6.25
N SER A 309 17.14 5.59 -6.99
CA SER A 309 18.23 6.50 -7.43
C SER A 309 17.96 6.99 -8.86
N ASP A 310 18.44 8.19 -9.21
CA ASP A 310 18.33 8.72 -10.58
C ASP A 310 19.08 7.87 -11.62
N THR A 311 20.06 7.09 -11.15
CA THR A 311 20.89 6.21 -11.98
C THR A 311 20.41 4.76 -11.98
N ASP A 312 19.38 4.45 -11.19
CA ASP A 312 18.89 3.08 -11.04
C ASP A 312 17.95 2.72 -12.18
N THR A 313 18.23 1.62 -12.86
CA THR A 313 17.38 1.07 -13.92
C THR A 313 16.37 0.05 -13.39
N THR A 314 16.38 -0.25 -12.08
CA THR A 314 15.40 -1.13 -11.46
C THR A 314 14.04 -0.46 -11.36
N LEU A 315 12.99 -1.26 -11.41
CA LEU A 315 11.62 -0.77 -11.30
C LEU A 315 11.40 -0.18 -9.90
N PRO A 316 11.01 1.08 -9.78
CA PRO A 316 10.80 1.69 -8.48
C PRO A 316 9.47 1.22 -7.87
N THR A 317 9.41 1.15 -6.54
CA THR A 317 8.29 0.58 -5.78
C THR A 317 7.02 1.43 -5.78
N GLU A 318 7.14 2.74 -6.02
CA GLU A 318 6.02 3.69 -6.10
C GLU A 318 6.01 4.37 -7.48
N ARG A 319 5.33 3.81 -8.46
CA ARG A 319 5.34 4.34 -9.84
C ARG A 319 4.23 5.37 -10.01
N VAL A 320 4.54 6.45 -10.72
CA VAL A 320 3.54 7.46 -11.11
C VAL A 320 3.36 7.42 -12.61
N VAL A 321 2.13 7.23 -13.04
CA VAL A 321 1.72 7.16 -14.44
C VAL A 321 0.56 8.13 -14.67
N ASP A 322 0.47 8.67 -15.87
CA ASP A 322 -0.68 9.50 -16.24
C ASP A 322 -1.85 8.56 -16.60
N PHE A 323 -3.07 8.94 -16.26
CA PHE A 323 -4.26 8.19 -16.65
C PHE A 323 -5.34 9.09 -17.25
N LEU A 324 -6.07 8.50 -18.19
CA LEU A 324 -7.22 9.11 -18.84
C LEU A 324 -8.46 8.27 -18.59
N THR A 325 -9.55 8.86 -18.08
CA THR A 325 -10.82 8.14 -17.95
C THR A 325 -11.49 8.02 -19.32
N THR A 326 -11.90 6.81 -19.71
CA THR A 326 -12.56 6.57 -21.01
C THR A 326 -14.07 6.79 -20.95
N THR A 327 -14.66 6.80 -19.75
CA THR A 327 -16.09 6.96 -19.51
C THR A 327 -16.36 7.95 -18.37
N ASN A 328 -17.51 8.64 -18.41
CA ASN A 328 -17.96 9.49 -17.32
C ASN A 328 -18.40 8.59 -16.14
N SER A 329 -17.67 8.68 -15.02
CA SER A 329 -17.69 7.71 -13.91
C SER A 329 -18.85 7.91 -12.91
N SER A 330 -20.10 7.67 -13.33
CA SER A 330 -21.26 7.73 -12.41
C SER A 330 -21.56 6.42 -11.67
N THR A 331 -20.87 5.33 -12.02
CA THR A 331 -21.07 4.00 -11.43
C THR A 331 -19.72 3.59 -10.83
N GLY A 332 -19.67 2.97 -9.64
CA GLY A 332 -18.44 2.72 -8.85
C GLY A 332 -17.33 1.86 -9.49
N SER A 333 -17.35 1.67 -10.80
CA SER A 333 -16.27 1.14 -11.63
C SER A 333 -15.87 2.18 -12.68
N ILE A 334 -14.57 2.34 -12.90
CA ILE A 334 -14.01 3.32 -13.84
C ILE A 334 -13.06 2.59 -14.78
N GLU A 335 -13.21 2.82 -16.07
CA GLU A 335 -12.23 2.41 -17.06
C GLU A 335 -11.24 3.54 -17.31
N VAL A 336 -9.96 3.19 -17.17
CA VAL A 336 -8.86 4.13 -17.34
C VAL A 336 -7.88 3.61 -18.37
N ARG A 337 -7.36 4.52 -19.18
CA ARG A 337 -6.21 4.31 -20.04
C ARG A 337 -4.99 4.90 -19.34
N LEU A 338 -4.02 4.06 -19.03
CA LEU A 338 -2.73 4.46 -18.49
C LEU A 338 -1.81 4.85 -19.64
N ALA A 339 -1.00 5.89 -19.44
CA ALA A 339 0.00 6.31 -20.41
C ALA A 339 1.32 6.63 -19.70
N ALA A 340 2.43 6.17 -20.28
CA ALA A 340 3.77 6.58 -19.91
C ALA A 340 4.53 7.07 -21.16
N ASN A 341 5.22 8.21 -21.01
CA ASN A 341 5.97 8.84 -22.10
C ASN A 341 7.28 8.11 -22.37
N ALA A 342 7.52 7.78 -23.64
CA ALA A 342 8.75 7.11 -24.08
C ALA A 342 9.92 8.08 -24.38
N ALA A 343 9.72 9.40 -24.32
CA ALA A 343 10.63 10.40 -24.87
C ALA A 343 11.53 11.09 -23.82
N SER A 344 12.45 10.37 -23.19
CA SER A 344 13.78 10.88 -22.80
C SER A 344 14.63 9.74 -22.22
N ALA A 345 15.86 9.58 -22.72
CA ALA A 345 16.58 8.30 -22.69
C ALA A 345 17.38 8.00 -21.40
N ALA A 346 16.82 8.16 -20.19
CA ALA A 346 17.54 7.76 -18.97
C ALA A 346 16.60 7.45 -17.79
N GLY A 347 16.25 6.17 -17.58
CA GLY A 347 15.49 5.71 -16.40
C GLY A 347 14.59 4.47 -16.63
N PRO A 348 14.03 3.87 -15.57
CA PRO A 348 13.14 2.71 -15.63
C PRO A 348 11.72 3.04 -16.12
N ALA A 349 11.41 4.33 -16.31
CA ALA A 349 10.10 4.85 -16.73
C ALA A 349 9.71 4.56 -18.20
N PHE A 350 10.49 3.74 -18.91
CA PHE A 350 10.37 3.57 -20.38
C PHE A 350 10.02 2.16 -20.84
N ALA A 351 9.75 1.25 -19.90
CA ALA A 351 9.49 -0.15 -20.17
C ALA A 351 7.99 -0.47 -19.96
N PRO A 352 7.38 -1.40 -20.72
CA PRO A 352 5.98 -1.79 -20.52
C PRO A 352 5.71 -2.26 -19.08
N GLU A 353 6.73 -2.77 -18.39
CA GLU A 353 6.73 -3.17 -16.98
C GLU A 353 6.40 -2.00 -16.04
N TYR A 354 6.69 -0.75 -16.43
CA TYR A 354 6.34 0.43 -15.64
C TYR A 354 4.84 0.65 -15.52
N LEU A 355 4.06 0.22 -16.52
CA LEU A 355 2.61 0.24 -16.49
C LEU A 355 2.01 -1.03 -15.89
N ALA A 356 2.81 -2.08 -15.65
CA ALA A 356 2.30 -3.38 -15.25
C ALA A 356 1.52 -3.29 -13.94
N VAL A 357 0.23 -3.62 -14.04
CA VAL A 357 -0.73 -3.77 -12.94
C VAL A 357 -1.59 -5.00 -13.23
N SER A 358 -1.81 -5.81 -12.20
CA SER A 358 -2.56 -7.07 -12.28
C SER A 358 -3.91 -6.98 -11.56
N GLN A 359 -4.82 -7.90 -11.88
CA GLN A 359 -6.11 -8.01 -11.18
C GLN A 359 -5.93 -8.34 -9.70
N GLY A 360 -6.47 -7.48 -8.84
CA GLY A 360 -6.38 -7.57 -7.39
C GLY A 360 -5.42 -6.56 -6.78
N ASP A 361 -4.56 -5.94 -7.58
CA ASP A 361 -3.64 -4.89 -7.12
C ASP A 361 -4.41 -3.64 -6.69
N TRP A 362 -3.79 -2.85 -5.83
CA TRP A 362 -4.32 -1.58 -5.37
C TRP A 362 -3.52 -0.43 -5.95
N VAL A 363 -4.23 0.59 -6.42
CA VAL A 363 -3.66 1.81 -6.98
C VAL A 363 -4.27 3.03 -6.32
N LEU A 364 -3.51 4.11 -6.25
CA LEU A 364 -3.98 5.39 -5.73
C LEU A 364 -4.15 6.36 -6.89
N LEU A 365 -5.36 6.85 -7.11
CA LEU A 365 -5.58 7.96 -8.04
C LEU A 365 -5.35 9.29 -7.31
N GLN A 366 -4.58 10.16 -7.95
CA GLN A 366 -4.29 11.51 -7.50
C GLN A 366 -4.70 12.55 -8.54
N GLY A 367 -5.30 13.62 -8.05
CA GLY A 367 -5.75 14.75 -8.82
C GLY A 367 -6.09 15.90 -7.88
N ALA A 368 -6.68 16.96 -8.40
CA ALA A 368 -7.11 18.08 -7.58
C ALA A 368 -8.51 18.52 -8.00
N THR A 369 -9.35 18.84 -7.03
CA THR A 369 -10.41 19.84 -7.26
C THR A 369 -9.75 21.23 -7.16
N PRO A 370 -10.34 22.33 -7.66
CA PRO A 370 -9.66 23.61 -7.88
C PRO A 370 -8.77 24.16 -6.75
N SER A 371 -8.93 23.70 -5.51
CA SER A 371 -8.08 24.07 -4.36
C SER A 371 -7.84 22.95 -3.35
N ILE A 372 -8.28 21.72 -3.60
CA ILE A 372 -8.18 20.61 -2.64
C ILE A 372 -7.59 19.39 -3.33
N PRO A 373 -6.49 18.82 -2.82
CA PRO A 373 -5.94 17.61 -3.38
C PRO A 373 -6.90 16.44 -3.17
N TYR A 374 -7.09 15.64 -4.21
CA TYR A 374 -8.00 14.51 -4.23
C TYR A 374 -7.22 13.22 -4.43
N PHE A 375 -7.29 12.35 -3.42
CA PHE A 375 -6.58 11.09 -3.37
C PHE A 375 -7.55 9.97 -3.01
N ARG A 376 -7.64 8.93 -3.85
CA ARG A 376 -8.56 7.80 -3.63
C ARG A 376 -7.91 6.49 -4.06
N TRP A 377 -7.97 5.51 -3.17
CA TRP A 377 -7.52 4.14 -3.45
C TRP A 377 -8.60 3.38 -4.21
N TYR A 378 -8.18 2.63 -5.22
CA TYR A 378 -9.01 1.75 -6.04
C TYR A 378 -8.37 0.37 -6.12
N GLN A 379 -9.22 -0.64 -6.26
CA GLN A 379 -8.78 -1.99 -6.55
C GLN A 379 -8.88 -2.23 -8.06
N VAL A 380 -7.87 -2.86 -8.64
CA VAL A 380 -7.87 -3.27 -10.04
C VAL A 380 -8.72 -4.53 -10.18
N ILE A 381 -9.82 -4.44 -10.92
CA ILE A 381 -10.71 -5.59 -11.17
C ILE A 381 -10.45 -6.25 -12.53
N GLY A 382 -9.78 -5.54 -13.43
CA GLY A 382 -9.40 -6.07 -14.73
C GLY A 382 -8.24 -5.27 -15.32
N SER A 383 -7.32 -5.98 -15.96
CA SER A 383 -6.24 -5.41 -16.78
C SER A 383 -6.49 -5.85 -18.22
N GLY A 384 -6.52 -4.90 -19.17
CA GLY A 384 -6.79 -5.12 -20.59
C GLY A 384 -5.68 -5.84 -21.37
N GLY A 385 -4.83 -6.60 -20.68
CA GLY A 385 -3.64 -7.27 -21.21
C GLY A 385 -2.36 -6.44 -21.06
N ASP A 386 -1.32 -6.85 -21.79
CA ASP A 386 0.00 -6.23 -21.76
C ASP A 386 -0.01 -4.80 -22.31
N ALA A 387 0.92 -3.97 -21.83
CA ALA A 387 1.10 -2.62 -22.33
C ALA A 387 1.48 -2.64 -23.82
N LYS A 388 0.82 -1.80 -24.62
CA LYS A 388 1.02 -1.70 -26.07
C LYS A 388 1.59 -0.33 -26.41
N ARG A 389 2.38 -0.25 -27.49
CA ARG A 389 2.77 1.05 -28.03
C ARG A 389 1.64 1.64 -28.85
N ASP A 390 1.31 2.90 -28.59
CA ASP A 390 0.40 3.67 -29.43
C ASP A 390 1.12 4.18 -30.70
N GLY A 391 0.36 4.77 -31.62
CA GLY A 391 0.91 5.33 -32.86
C GLY A 391 1.85 6.53 -32.67
N ASN A 392 1.90 7.10 -31.45
CA ASN A 392 2.74 8.23 -31.07
C ASN A 392 3.97 7.80 -30.25
N GLY A 393 4.15 6.50 -30.02
CA GLY A 393 5.28 5.92 -29.29
C GLY A 393 5.12 5.85 -27.77
N PHE A 394 3.97 6.21 -27.20
CA PHE A 394 3.65 6.03 -25.79
C PHE A 394 3.33 4.58 -25.48
N TRP A 395 3.69 4.12 -24.29
CA TRP A 395 3.15 2.88 -23.77
C TRP A 395 1.77 3.15 -23.18
N GLU A 396 0.79 2.32 -23.55
CA GLU A 396 -0.58 2.41 -23.06
C GLU A 396 -1.08 1.06 -22.53
N GLN A 397 -1.84 1.10 -21.44
CA GLN A 397 -2.54 -0.07 -20.91
C GLN A 397 -3.94 0.34 -20.43
N TYR A 398 -4.94 -0.47 -20.73
CA TYR A 398 -6.30 -0.26 -20.24
C TYR A 398 -6.51 -1.02 -18.94
N VAL A 399 -7.11 -0.38 -17.94
CA VAL A 399 -7.37 -0.96 -16.63
C VAL A 399 -8.78 -0.59 -16.18
N THR A 400 -9.47 -1.55 -15.59
CA THR A 400 -10.76 -1.33 -14.94
C THR A 400 -10.56 -1.30 -13.44
N LEU A 401 -11.01 -0.21 -12.82
CA LEU A 401 -10.82 0.10 -11.41
C LEU A 401 -12.17 0.08 -10.68
N GLN A 402 -12.21 -0.53 -9.50
CA GLN A 402 -13.36 -0.47 -8.60
C GLN A 402 -13.03 0.39 -7.39
N GLY A 403 -13.94 1.30 -7.03
CA GLY A 403 -13.74 2.17 -5.89
C GLY A 403 -14.75 3.32 -5.79
N PRO A 404 -14.43 4.36 -5.00
CA PRO A 404 -15.32 5.51 -4.81
C PRO A 404 -15.44 6.33 -6.10
N GLU A 405 -16.42 7.23 -6.13
CA GLU A 405 -16.59 8.14 -7.27
C GLU A 405 -15.37 9.04 -7.47
N TRP A 406 -14.94 9.18 -8.72
CA TRP A 406 -13.89 10.11 -9.12
C TRP A 406 -14.50 11.48 -9.42
N LEU A 407 -14.40 12.37 -8.42
CA LEU A 407 -15.01 13.70 -8.43
C LEU A 407 -14.20 14.84 -9.07
N PRO A 408 -12.85 14.80 -9.16
CA PRO A 408 -12.10 15.89 -9.77
C PRO A 408 -12.58 16.20 -11.19
N ALA A 409 -13.22 17.38 -11.34
CA ALA A 409 -13.40 17.99 -12.64
C ALA A 409 -11.99 18.25 -13.17
N THR A 410 -11.65 17.56 -14.24
CA THR A 410 -10.43 17.74 -15.00
C THR A 410 -10.15 19.23 -15.16
N TYR A 411 -8.89 19.64 -15.02
CA TYR A 411 -8.46 20.90 -15.63
C TYR A 411 -8.92 20.87 -17.09
N PRO A 412 -9.88 21.73 -17.50
CA PRO A 412 -10.46 21.63 -18.82
C PRO A 412 -9.45 22.22 -19.78
N VAL A 413 -8.68 21.36 -20.45
CA VAL A 413 -8.08 21.73 -21.72
C VAL A 413 -9.16 21.48 -22.77
N PRO A 414 -9.58 22.48 -23.56
CA PRO A 414 -10.53 22.26 -24.65
C PRO A 414 -9.99 21.18 -25.60
N GLY A 415 -10.70 20.06 -25.72
CA GLY A 415 -10.29 18.90 -26.51
C GLY A 415 -9.54 17.79 -25.77
N ALA A 416 -9.27 17.92 -24.46
CA ALA A 416 -8.66 16.87 -23.66
C ALA A 416 -9.68 16.06 -22.85
N THR A 417 -9.52 14.75 -22.91
CA THR A 417 -10.07 13.75 -21.99
C THR A 417 -9.65 14.03 -20.54
N THR A 418 -10.32 13.41 -19.55
CA THR A 418 -10.02 13.67 -18.13
C THR A 418 -8.64 13.15 -17.73
N HIS A 419 -7.68 14.04 -17.45
CA HIS A 419 -6.32 13.71 -17.01
C HIS A 419 -6.18 13.71 -15.48
N GLY A 420 -5.65 12.62 -14.92
CA GLY A 420 -5.15 12.53 -13.55
C GLY A 420 -3.85 11.73 -13.51
N GLN A 421 -3.26 11.59 -12.32
CA GLN A 421 -2.13 10.69 -12.11
C GLN A 421 -2.53 9.48 -11.29
N MET A 422 -2.02 8.32 -11.66
CA MET A 422 -2.20 7.08 -10.92
C MET A 422 -0.86 6.69 -10.31
N VAL A 423 -0.93 6.27 -9.06
CA VAL A 423 0.20 5.83 -8.27
C VAL A 423 0.06 4.33 -8.08
N ILE A 424 0.99 3.59 -8.64
CA ILE A 424 1.09 2.14 -8.49
C ILE A 424 2.09 1.90 -7.36
N VAL A 425 1.69 1.10 -6.36
CA VAL A 425 2.57 0.77 -5.25
C VAL A 425 2.67 -0.74 -5.13
N ASP A 426 3.89 -1.26 -5.19
CA ASP A 426 4.12 -2.69 -5.19
C ASP A 426 3.84 -3.31 -3.81
N GLY A 427 3.35 -4.55 -3.80
CA GLY A 427 3.12 -5.34 -2.60
C GLY A 427 1.89 -4.95 -1.78
N VAL A 428 1.04 -4.02 -2.24
CA VAL A 428 -0.21 -3.69 -1.54
C VAL A 428 -1.22 -4.83 -1.68
N VAL A 429 -1.63 -5.40 -0.55
CA VAL A 429 -2.58 -6.53 -0.50
C VAL A 429 -3.97 -6.12 -0.02
N GLY A 430 -4.11 -4.95 0.61
CA GLY A 430 -5.40 -4.46 1.09
C GLY A 430 -5.38 -3.00 1.53
N VAL A 431 -6.50 -2.31 1.36
CA VAL A 431 -6.69 -0.93 1.81
C VAL A 431 -7.99 -0.81 2.61
N TYR A 432 -7.87 -0.30 3.84
CA TYR A 432 -8.99 -0.19 4.78
C TYR A 432 -9.24 1.27 5.12
N GLN A 433 -10.43 1.76 4.78
CA GLN A 433 -10.76 3.18 4.88
C GLN A 433 -11.67 3.49 6.06
N LYS A 434 -11.46 4.65 6.70
CA LYS A 434 -12.33 5.21 7.73
C LYS A 434 -12.34 6.73 7.61
N THR A 435 -13.51 7.34 7.73
CA THR A 435 -13.58 8.80 7.85
C THR A 435 -13.28 9.20 9.30
N ILE A 436 -12.33 10.12 9.49
CA ILE A 436 -11.91 10.62 10.80
C ILE A 436 -11.90 12.15 10.80
N ARG A 437 -11.86 12.74 11.99
CA ARG A 437 -11.51 14.15 12.19
C ARG A 437 -10.12 14.19 12.84
N LEU A 438 -9.27 15.13 12.44
CA LEU A 438 -8.00 15.34 13.13
C LEU A 438 -8.27 15.98 14.50
N GLU A 439 -7.57 15.52 15.53
CA GLU A 439 -7.72 16.06 16.88
C GLU A 439 -7.00 17.41 16.95
N THR A 440 -7.73 18.47 17.29
CA THR A 440 -7.16 19.83 17.35
C THR A 440 -6.63 20.20 18.73
N THR A 441 -6.94 19.41 19.76
CA THR A 441 -6.54 19.63 21.17
C THR A 441 -6.70 18.32 21.95
N SER A 442 -5.62 17.81 22.56
CA SER A 442 -5.69 16.74 23.56
C SER A 442 -6.55 17.20 24.76
N LEU A 443 -7.47 16.35 25.25
CA LEU A 443 -8.28 16.59 26.46
C LEU A 443 -7.44 16.93 27.71
N TRP A 444 -6.13 16.66 27.67
CA TRP A 444 -5.18 16.91 28.74
C TRP A 444 -4.52 18.30 28.69
N ARG A 445 -4.87 19.17 27.72
CA ARG A 445 -4.43 20.58 27.68
C ARG A 445 -5.50 21.48 28.31
N ASN A 446 -5.45 21.62 29.64
CA ASN A 446 -5.97 22.79 30.37
C ASN A 446 -4.84 23.40 31.19
#